data_AF-A0A9W4IX57-F1
#
_entry.id   AF-A0A9W4IX57-F1
#
_cell.length_a   1.000
_cell.length_b   1.000
_cell.length_c   1.000
_cell.angle_alpha   90.00
_cell.angle_beta   90.00
_cell.angle_gamma   90.00
#
_symmetry.space_group_name_H-M   'P 1'
#
loop_
_entity.id
_entity.type
_entity.pdbx_description
1 polymer ?
#
loop_
_entity_poly.entity_id
_entity_poly.type
_entity_poly.pdbx_seq_one_letter_code
_entity_poly.pdbx_strand_id
1 'polypeptide(L)'
;MLTHLGGTTIPSPLVGRLMEPLALMVTMDAEQGLQLIQLIQPDMTIPIHYDDYDVFASPLEDFRRIVEAVGFSDRVVILDRGEQYRFLVRE
;
A
#
# COMPACT_ATOMS: atom_id res chain seq x y z
N MET A 1 -2.33 1.74 -12.04
CA MET A 1 -3.04 2.18 -10.82
C MET A 1 -2.00 2.62 -9.80
N LEU A 2 -2.24 3.72 -9.07
CA LEU A 2 -1.42 4.09 -7.92
C LEU A 2 -2.11 3.57 -6.66
N THR A 3 -1.37 2.84 -5.81
CA THR A 3 -1.93 2.26 -4.58
C THR A 3 -1.29 2.93 -3.37
N HIS A 4 -2.11 3.61 -2.57
CA HIS A 4 -1.65 4.17 -1.29
C HIS A 4 -1.47 3.05 -0.26
N LEU A 5 -0.27 2.90 0.30
CA LEU A 5 0.04 1.89 1.31
C LEU A 5 0.42 2.55 2.65
N GLY A 6 1.32 1.91 3.39
CA GLY A 6 1.96 2.43 4.59
C GLY A 6 1.32 1.98 5.91
N GLY A 7 0.08 1.48 5.88
CA GLY A 7 -0.63 1.07 7.09
C GLY A 7 -0.62 2.16 8.18
N THR A 8 -0.74 3.43 7.80
CA THR A 8 -0.62 4.56 8.73
C THR A 8 -1.70 4.47 9.79
N THR A 9 -1.30 4.55 11.06
CA THR A 9 -2.25 4.57 12.17
C THR A 9 -2.22 5.90 12.91
N ILE A 10 -3.39 6.42 13.25
CA ILE A 10 -3.53 7.61 14.10
C ILE A 10 -4.21 7.23 15.42
N PRO A 11 -3.87 7.87 16.55
CA PRO A 11 -4.57 7.65 17.80
C PRO A 11 -6.07 7.96 17.66
N SER A 12 -6.93 7.05 18.12
CA SER A 12 -8.39 7.20 18.08
C SER A 12 -9.03 6.82 19.42
N PRO A 13 -9.62 7.78 20.16
CA PRO A 13 -10.32 7.50 21.40
C PRO A 13 -11.64 6.74 21.19
N LEU A 14 -12.13 6.67 19.94
CA LEU A 14 -13.32 5.89 19.58
C LEU A 14 -12.99 4.41 19.48
N VAL A 15 -11.84 4.05 18.89
CA VAL A 15 -11.41 2.64 18.76
C VAL A 15 -11.10 2.07 20.14
N GLY A 16 -10.36 2.79 20.99
CA GLY A 16 -10.05 2.32 22.36
C GLY A 16 -11.24 2.14 23.31
N ARG A 17 -12.44 2.60 22.94
CA ARG A 17 -13.68 2.30 23.67
C ARG A 17 -14.35 1.00 23.22
N LEU A 18 -14.02 0.53 22.02
CA LEU A 18 -14.63 -0.65 21.39
C LEU A 18 -13.67 -1.86 21.40
N MET A 19 -12.38 -1.68 21.08
CA MET A 19 -11.33 -2.70 21.13
C MET A 19 -9.91 -2.08 21.25
N GLU A 20 -8.96 -2.80 21.85
CA GLU A 20 -7.52 -2.54 21.68
C GLU A 20 -7.10 -3.00 20.27
N PRO A 21 -6.35 -2.21 19.47
CA PRO A 21 -5.50 -1.08 19.86
C PRO A 21 -6.16 0.30 19.78
N LEU A 22 -5.64 1.27 20.55
CA LEU A 22 -6.02 2.70 20.55
C LEU A 22 -5.77 3.46 19.23
N ALA A 23 -5.46 2.78 18.14
CA ALA A 23 -5.05 3.37 16.87
C ALA A 23 -5.97 2.93 15.73
N LEU A 24 -6.35 3.90 14.89
CA LEU A 24 -7.14 3.68 13.68
C LEU A 24 -6.21 3.70 12.48
N MET A 25 -6.21 2.63 11.68
CA MET A 25 -5.53 2.64 10.37
C MET A 25 -6.33 3.48 9.38
N VAL A 26 -5.65 4.42 8.72
CA VAL A 26 -6.26 5.40 7.79
C VAL A 26 -5.74 5.30 6.36
N THR A 27 -4.77 4.41 6.12
CA THR A 27 -4.35 4.00 4.78
C THR A 27 -4.54 2.49 4.62
N MET A 28 -3.81 1.85 3.71
CA MET A 28 -3.86 0.40 3.51
C MET A 28 -2.54 -0.25 3.91
N ASP A 29 -2.63 -1.45 4.45
CA ASP A 29 -1.48 -2.35 4.60
C ASP A 29 -1.24 -3.19 3.33
N ALA A 30 -0.27 -4.10 3.41
CA ALA A 30 0.08 -5.02 2.33
C ALA A 30 -1.08 -5.94 1.88
N GLU A 31 -1.88 -6.45 2.82
CA GLU A 31 -2.98 -7.38 2.53
C GLU A 31 -4.12 -6.66 1.81
N GLN A 32 -4.52 -5.50 2.34
CA GLN A 32 -5.54 -4.65 1.71
C GLN A 32 -5.07 -4.15 0.34
N GLY A 33 -3.78 -3.83 0.19
CA GLY A 33 -3.18 -3.49 -1.09
C GLY A 33 -3.31 -4.62 -2.12
N LEU A 34 -3.04 -5.87 -1.73
CA LEU A 34 -3.23 -7.03 -2.60
C LEU A 34 -4.71 -7.22 -2.97
N GLN A 35 -5.62 -7.13 -1.98
CA GLN A 35 -7.06 -7.26 -2.21
C GLN A 35 -7.55 -6.22 -3.22
N LEU A 36 -7.05 -4.98 -3.16
CA LEU A 36 -7.38 -3.95 -4.14
C LEU A 36 -6.91 -4.31 -5.55
N ILE A 37 -5.70 -4.84 -5.71
CA ILE A 37 -5.18 -5.30 -7.00
C ILE A 37 -6.04 -6.44 -7.56
N GLN A 38 -6.43 -7.39 -6.70
CA GLN A 38 -7.29 -8.51 -7.10
C GLN A 38 -8.70 -8.04 -7.49
N LEU A 39 -9.23 -7.03 -6.82
CA LEU A 39 -10.55 -6.47 -7.09
C LEU A 39 -10.59 -5.66 -8.40
N ILE A 40 -9.60 -4.79 -8.60
CA ILE A 40 -9.58 -3.88 -9.77
C ILE A 40 -8.96 -4.55 -11.00
N GLN A 41 -8.07 -5.53 -10.80
CA GLN A 41 -7.31 -6.19 -11.86
C GLN A 41 -6.60 -5.21 -12.82
N PRO A 42 -5.80 -4.24 -12.31
CA PRO A 42 -5.09 -3.32 -13.18
C PRO A 42 -3.98 -4.04 -13.95
N ASP A 43 -3.66 -3.52 -15.14
CA ASP A 43 -2.49 -3.99 -15.92
C ASP A 43 -1.17 -3.77 -15.18
N MET A 44 -1.11 -2.72 -14.36
CA MET A 44 0.05 -2.34 -13.57
C MET A 44 -0.35 -1.57 -12.31
N THR A 45 0.40 -1.76 -11.24
CA THR A 45 0.30 -1.07 -9.96
C THR A 45 1.63 -0.44 -9.55
N ILE A 46 1.60 0.79 -9.07
CA ILE A 46 2.75 1.47 -8.45
C ILE A 46 2.34 1.79 -7.00
N PRO A 47 2.98 1.17 -5.98
CA PRO A 47 2.74 1.55 -4.59
C PRO A 47 3.31 2.94 -4.32
N ILE A 48 2.63 3.71 -3.49
CA ILE A 48 3.02 5.05 -3.04
C ILE A 48 2.64 5.23 -1.56
N HIS A 49 3.15 6.28 -0.91
CA HIS A 49 2.91 6.57 0.51
C HIS A 49 3.33 5.41 1.43
N TYR A 50 4.60 5.05 1.35
CA TYR A 50 5.29 4.17 2.28
C TYR A 50 6.62 4.83 2.64
N ASP A 51 7.18 4.54 3.82
CA ASP A 51 8.51 4.98 4.28
C ASP A 51 8.86 6.50 4.23
N ASP A 52 7.89 7.37 3.96
CA ASP A 52 8.09 8.83 3.86
C ASP A 52 8.21 9.56 5.21
N TYR A 53 7.66 9.00 6.30
CA TYR A 53 7.61 9.59 7.64
C TYR A 53 7.30 8.53 8.73
N ASP A 54 7.45 8.88 10.01
CA ASP A 54 7.59 7.89 11.10
C ASP A 54 6.31 7.18 11.58
N VAL A 55 5.15 7.36 10.94
CA VAL A 55 3.87 6.80 11.43
C VAL A 55 3.33 5.63 10.59
N PHE A 56 4.15 5.08 9.70
CA PHE A 56 3.80 3.90 8.92
C PHE A 56 4.03 2.61 9.71
N ALA A 57 2.98 1.78 9.84
CA ALA A 57 3.06 0.49 10.53
C ALA A 57 3.30 -0.69 9.57
N SER A 58 3.12 -0.49 8.26
CA SER A 58 3.33 -1.51 7.23
C SER A 58 4.47 -1.07 6.29
N PRO A 59 5.65 -1.72 6.34
CA PRO A 59 6.74 -1.44 5.41
C PRO A 59 6.40 -1.92 3.98
N LEU A 60 7.02 -1.29 2.97
CA LEU A 60 6.89 -1.70 1.56
C LEU A 60 7.26 -3.17 1.35
N GLU A 61 8.25 -3.66 2.08
CA GLU A 61 8.76 -5.01 1.94
C GLU A 61 7.69 -6.08 2.24
N ASP A 62 6.75 -5.82 3.15
CA ASP A 62 5.65 -6.74 3.43
C ASP A 62 4.72 -6.87 2.22
N PHE A 63 4.46 -5.75 1.54
CA PHE A 63 3.73 -5.75 0.28
C PHE A 63 4.51 -6.51 -0.80
N ARG A 64 5.80 -6.24 -0.97
CA ARG A 64 6.66 -6.93 -1.95
C ARG A 64 6.60 -8.45 -1.78
N ARG A 65 6.75 -8.96 -0.56
CA ARG A 65 6.70 -10.41 -0.29
C ARG A 65 5.34 -11.01 -0.64
N ILE A 66 4.25 -10.33 -0.31
CA ILE A 66 2.89 -10.82 -0.58
C ILE A 66 2.61 -10.85 -2.09
N VAL A 67 2.94 -9.79 -2.85
CA VAL A 67 2.75 -9.81 -4.31
C VAL A 67 3.66 -10.82 -5.01
N GLU A 68 4.88 -11.04 -4.51
CA GLU A 68 5.74 -12.11 -5.01
C GLU A 68 5.16 -13.50 -4.75
N ALA A 69 4.67 -13.75 -3.53
CA ALA A 69 4.10 -15.04 -3.16
C ALA A 69 2.88 -15.44 -4.00
N VAL A 70 2.10 -14.46 -4.48
CA VAL A 70 0.93 -14.71 -5.35
C VAL A 70 1.24 -14.57 -6.84
N GLY A 71 2.51 -14.35 -7.21
CA GLY A 71 2.97 -14.30 -8.60
C GLY A 71 2.54 -13.03 -9.36
N PHE A 72 2.40 -11.90 -8.66
CA PHE A 72 1.97 -10.61 -9.23
C PHE A 72 3.13 -9.62 -9.44
N SER A 73 4.37 -10.05 -9.25
CA SER A 73 5.57 -9.21 -9.36
C SER A 73 5.70 -8.50 -10.72
N ASP A 74 5.22 -9.11 -11.80
CA ASP A 74 5.22 -8.55 -13.16
C ASP A 74 4.25 -7.37 -13.34
N ARG A 75 3.27 -7.24 -12.44
CA ARG A 75 2.26 -6.17 -12.44
C ARG A 75 2.58 -5.06 -11.47
N VAL A 76 3.65 -5.18 -10.67
CA VAL A 76 3.99 -4.18 -9.66
C VAL A 76 5.31 -3.51 -10.03
N VAL A 77 5.26 -2.20 -10.21
CA VAL A 77 6.45 -1.38 -10.43
C VAL A 77 6.72 -0.59 -9.17
N ILE A 78 7.82 -0.92 -8.50
CA ILE A 78 8.33 -0.18 -7.35
C ILE A 78 9.35 0.83 -7.88
N LEU A 79 9.24 2.07 -7.44
CA LEU A 79 10.14 3.15 -7.81
C LEU A 79 10.98 3.54 -6.60
N ASP A 80 12.29 3.64 -6.79
CA ASP A 80 13.19 4.24 -5.81
C ASP A 80 13.05 5.76 -5.79
N ARG A 81 13.54 6.39 -4.71
CA ARG A 81 13.50 7.85 -4.56
C ARG A 81 14.23 8.54 -5.71
N GLY A 82 13.49 9.35 -6.47
CA GLY A 82 13.99 10.09 -7.63
C GLY A 82 13.79 9.38 -8.97
N GLU A 83 13.29 8.14 -8.98
CA GLU A 83 12.87 7.47 -10.21
C GLU A 83 11.56 8.04 -10.75
N GLN A 84 11.30 7.78 -12.03
CA GLN A 84 10.10 8.24 -12.73
C GLN A 84 9.49 7.09 -13.52
N TYR A 85 8.16 7.02 -13.49
CA TYR A 85 7.40 6.18 -14.41
C TYR A 85 6.60 7.07 -15.37
N ARG A 86 6.67 6.79 -16.67
CA ARG A 86 5.96 7.54 -17.71
C ARG A 86 4.80 6.72 -18.23
N PHE A 87 3.59 7.18 -17.94
CA PHE A 87 2.37 6.56 -18.44
C PHE A 87 2.19 6.86 -19.94
N LEU A 88 1.88 5.83 -20.71
CA LEU A 88 1.37 5.99 -22.07
C LEU A 88 -0.13 6.22 -21.97
N VAL A 89 -0.54 7.47 -22.11
CA VAL A 89 -1.96 7.84 -22.18
C VAL A 89 -2.36 7.79 -23.65
N ARG A 90 -3.33 6.94 -23.99
CA ARG A 90 -3.94 6.94 -25.33
C ARG A 90 -4.92 8.11 -25.40
N GLU A 91 -4.95 8.80 -26.54
CA GLU A 91 -5.99 9.79 -26.85
C GLU A 91 -7.38 9.15 -26.97
#